data_AF-A0A926VPZ5-F1
#
_entry.id   AF-A0A926VPZ5-F1
#
_cell.length_a   1.000
_cell.length_b   1.000
_cell.length_c   1.000
_cell.angle_alpha   90.00
_cell.angle_beta   90.00
_cell.angle_gamma   90.00
#
_symmetry.space_group_name_H-M   'P 1'
#
loop_
_entity.id
_entity.type
_entity.pdbx_description
1 polymer ?
#
loop_
_entity_poly.entity_id
_entity_poly.type
_entity_poly.pdbx_seq_one_letter_code
_entity_poly.pdbx_strand_id
1 'polypeptide(L)'
;MGTQQNTCEISQLLKTFDTLIQLSQASFDYQLVLADIWLKAFSELTRELASYEAKGETIDNWRQFLEVWSNIFDREFAQKFRSEDAQAIHGKFLKLGMSYWLEQQQLLEGVRKKLEVPICNQVDETKL
;
A
#
# COMPACT_ATOMS: atom_id res chain seq x y z
N MET A 1 -19.03 -39.41 8.00
CA MET A 1 -19.19 -38.15 7.23
C MET A 1 -18.73 -36.89 7.98
N GLY A 2 -18.70 -36.85 9.33
CA GLY A 2 -18.27 -35.64 10.07
C GLY A 2 -16.76 -35.34 10.11
N THR A 3 -15.87 -36.31 9.90
CA THR A 3 -14.41 -36.11 10.00
C THR A 3 -13.80 -35.44 8.75
N GLN A 4 -14.28 -35.76 7.54
CA GLN A 4 -13.79 -35.15 6.30
C GLN A 4 -14.18 -33.66 6.16
N GLN A 5 -15.40 -33.30 6.58
CA GLN A 5 -15.88 -31.91 6.58
C GLN A 5 -14.98 -31.02 7.46
N ASN A 6 -14.70 -31.45 8.69
CA ASN A 6 -13.86 -30.73 9.64
C ASN A 6 -12.41 -30.58 9.16
N THR A 7 -11.88 -31.56 8.42
CA THR A 7 -10.51 -31.50 7.88
C THR A 7 -10.43 -30.49 6.72
N CYS A 8 -11.49 -30.38 5.92
CA CYS A 8 -11.59 -29.43 4.82
C CYS A 8 -11.66 -27.97 5.34
N GLU A 9 -12.45 -27.73 6.38
CA GLU A 9 -12.58 -26.40 7.00
C GLU A 9 -11.26 -25.93 7.65
N ILE A 10 -10.54 -26.81 8.36
CA ILE A 10 -9.21 -26.49 8.93
C ILE A 10 -8.21 -26.18 7.81
N SER A 11 -8.23 -26.94 6.71
CA SER A 11 -7.33 -26.70 5.58
C SER A 11 -7.59 -25.38 4.87
N GLN A 12 -8.85 -24.93 4.79
CA GLN A 12 -9.22 -23.63 4.24
C GLN A 12 -8.78 -22.48 5.17
N LEU A 13 -8.97 -22.63 6.49
CA LEU A 13 -8.54 -21.65 7.47
C LEU A 13 -7.02 -21.43 7.43
N LEU A 14 -6.24 -22.52 7.35
CA LEU A 14 -4.78 -22.44 7.23
C LEU A 14 -4.33 -21.70 5.96
N LYS A 15 -5.01 -21.92 4.83
CA LYS A 15 -4.74 -21.18 3.58
C LYS A 15 -5.01 -19.69 3.72
N THR A 16 -6.12 -19.31 4.37
CA THR A 16 -6.42 -17.89 4.62
C THR A 16 -5.35 -17.22 5.49
N PHE A 17 -4.87 -17.91 6.54
CA PHE A 17 -3.79 -17.40 7.38
C PHE A 17 -2.47 -17.27 6.60
N ASP A 18 -2.14 -18.25 5.75
CA ASP A 18 -0.96 -18.18 4.89
C ASP A 18 -1.02 -16.98 3.93
N THR A 19 -2.15 -16.76 3.25
CA THR A 19 -2.36 -15.58 2.40
C THR A 19 -2.24 -14.26 3.20
N LEU A 20 -2.77 -14.21 4.42
CA LEU A 20 -2.67 -13.02 5.27
C LEU A 20 -1.23 -12.74 5.70
N ILE A 21 -0.46 -13.77 6.05
CA ILE A 21 0.96 -13.64 6.39
C ILE A 21 1.74 -13.13 5.19
N GLN A 22 1.52 -13.70 4.01
CA GLN A 22 2.18 -13.27 2.77
C GLN A 22 1.86 -11.81 2.42
N LEU A 23 0.59 -11.40 2.57
CA LEU A 23 0.19 -10.01 2.37
C LEU A 23 0.86 -9.08 3.38
N SER A 24 0.92 -9.48 4.65
CA SER A 24 1.58 -8.70 5.71
C SER A 24 3.06 -8.52 5.43
N GLN A 25 3.77 -9.58 5.02
CA GLN A 25 5.17 -9.52 4.62
C GLN A 25 5.37 -8.58 3.43
N ALA A 26 4.57 -8.72 2.36
CA ALA A 26 4.67 -7.84 1.21
C ALA A 26 4.35 -6.37 1.56
N SER A 27 3.45 -6.13 2.53
CA SER A 27 3.17 -4.81 3.05
C SER A 27 4.38 -4.22 3.79
N PHE A 28 5.05 -5.01 4.64
CA PHE A 28 6.27 -4.56 5.32
C PHE A 28 7.41 -4.29 4.33
N ASP A 29 7.62 -5.17 3.35
CA ASP A 29 8.62 -4.96 2.30
C ASP A 29 8.36 -3.64 1.55
N TYR A 30 7.10 -3.35 1.22
CA TYR A 30 6.71 -2.11 0.58
C TYR A 30 6.91 -0.88 1.49
N GLN A 31 6.56 -0.99 2.77
CA GLN A 31 6.80 0.08 3.76
C GLN A 31 8.30 0.38 3.93
N LEU A 32 9.18 -0.63 3.87
CA LEU A 32 10.63 -0.42 3.91
C LEU A 32 11.13 0.34 2.69
N VAL A 33 10.60 0.06 1.49
CA VAL A 33 10.90 0.84 0.28
C VAL A 33 10.49 2.30 0.46
N LEU A 34 9.30 2.56 0.98
CA LEU A 34 8.84 3.92 1.26
C LEU A 34 9.72 4.60 2.32
N ALA A 35 10.08 3.90 3.39
CA ALA A 35 10.94 4.45 4.45
C ALA A 35 12.32 4.87 3.91
N ASP A 36 12.91 4.11 2.99
CA ASP A 36 14.17 4.50 2.33
C ASP A 36 14.01 5.79 1.51
N ILE A 37 12.89 5.95 0.81
CA ILE A 37 12.57 7.19 0.07
C ILE A 37 12.44 8.36 1.05
N TRP A 38 11.69 8.17 2.13
CA TRP A 38 11.50 9.21 3.15
C TRP A 38 12.83 9.65 3.76
N LEU A 39 13.69 8.71 4.16
CA LEU A 39 15.00 9.03 4.74
C LEU A 39 15.87 9.85 3.78
N LYS A 40 15.91 9.47 2.50
CA LYS A 40 16.68 10.20 1.47
C LYS A 40 16.09 11.58 1.20
N ALA A 41 14.78 11.68 1.03
CA ALA A 41 14.09 12.94 0.81
C ALA A 41 14.31 13.91 1.98
N PHE A 42 14.24 13.43 3.23
CA PHE A 42 14.56 14.27 4.40
C PHE A 42 16.02 14.71 4.44
N SER A 43 16.96 13.82 4.12
CA SER A 43 18.38 14.16 4.05
C SER A 43 18.69 15.19 2.96
N GLU A 44 18.00 15.11 1.83
CA GLU A 44 18.14 16.08 0.73
C GLU A 44 17.49 17.42 1.09
N LEU A 45 16.32 17.38 1.74
CA LEU A 45 15.65 18.59 2.22
C LEU A 45 16.53 19.35 3.22
N THR A 46 17.12 18.67 4.21
CA THR A 46 17.99 19.34 5.19
C THR A 46 19.23 19.95 4.53
N ARG A 47 19.78 19.30 3.50
CA ARG A 47 20.90 19.82 2.71
C ARG A 47 20.52 21.08 1.93
N GLU A 48 19.36 21.07 1.26
CA GLU A 48 18.86 22.24 0.54
C GLU A 48 18.59 23.41 1.49
N LEU A 49 17.93 23.15 2.63
CA LEU A 49 17.69 24.17 3.65
C LEU A 49 18.99 24.79 4.20
N ALA A 50 20.00 23.97 4.47
CA ALA A 50 21.33 24.45 4.88
C ALA A 50 22.01 25.28 3.77
N SER A 51 21.78 24.96 2.50
CA SER A 51 22.30 25.77 1.39
C SER A 51 21.62 27.13 1.28
N TYR A 52 20.32 27.24 1.58
CA TYR A 52 19.62 28.52 1.64
C TYR A 52 20.23 29.40 2.74
N GLU A 53 20.36 28.86 3.94
CA GLU A 53 20.98 29.55 5.08
C GLU A 53 22.41 30.02 4.77
N ALA A 54 23.24 29.18 4.15
CA ALA A 54 24.62 29.52 3.77
C ALA A 54 24.72 30.65 2.72
N LYS A 55 23.69 30.84 1.89
CA LYS A 55 23.60 31.94 0.91
C LYS A 55 23.03 33.22 1.51
N GLY A 56 22.61 33.20 2.78
CA GLY A 56 21.87 34.29 3.41
C GLY A 56 20.46 34.45 2.84
N GLU A 57 19.95 33.44 2.14
CA GLU A 57 18.59 33.39 1.60
C GLU A 57 17.71 32.61 2.58
N THR A 58 16.52 33.11 2.88
CA THR A 58 15.55 32.39 3.71
C THR A 58 14.40 31.86 2.85
N ILE A 59 13.86 30.71 3.23
CA ILE A 59 12.57 30.29 2.67
C ILE A 59 11.50 31.16 3.32
N ASP A 60 11.13 32.23 2.63
CA ASP A 60 10.26 33.28 3.16
C ASP A 60 8.79 32.85 3.21
N ASN A 61 8.40 31.81 2.48
CA ASN A 61 7.01 31.38 2.41
C ASN A 61 6.82 29.87 2.35
N TRP A 62 5.68 29.42 2.91
CA TRP A 62 5.31 28.01 2.97
C TRP A 62 5.12 27.37 1.59
N ARG A 63 4.75 28.15 0.56
CA ARG A 63 4.57 27.63 -0.81
C ARG A 63 5.91 27.24 -1.43
N GLN A 64 6.94 28.05 -1.23
CA GLN A 64 8.31 27.80 -1.70
C GLN A 64 8.91 26.59 -0.96
N PHE A 65 8.66 26.47 0.34
CA PHE A 65 9.01 25.25 1.08
C PHE A 65 8.35 24.01 0.46
N LEU A 66 7.04 24.06 0.21
CA LEU A 66 6.30 22.95 -0.38
C LEU A 66 6.80 22.61 -1.79
N GLU A 67 7.16 23.60 -2.60
CA GLU A 67 7.71 23.38 -3.94
C GLU A 67 9.07 22.67 -3.89
N VAL A 68 9.98 23.12 -3.02
CA VAL A 68 11.28 22.46 -2.80
C VAL A 68 11.07 21.04 -2.29
N TRP A 69 10.20 20.87 -1.31
CA TRP A 69 9.86 19.57 -0.74
C TRP A 69 9.28 18.61 -1.80
N SER A 70 8.27 19.05 -2.56
CA SER A 70 7.65 18.26 -3.61
C SER A 70 8.64 17.86 -4.69
N ASN A 71 9.51 18.77 -5.14
CA ASN A 71 10.52 18.46 -6.16
C ASN A 71 11.53 17.42 -5.67
N ILE A 72 11.98 17.52 -4.41
CA ILE A 72 12.88 16.53 -3.80
C ILE A 72 12.17 15.18 -3.71
N PHE A 73 10.96 15.16 -3.15
CA PHE A 73 10.20 13.94 -2.97
C PHE A 73 9.92 13.25 -4.31
N ASP A 74 9.47 13.98 -5.32
CA ASP A 74 9.19 13.45 -6.66
C ASP A 74 10.45 12.85 -7.30
N ARG A 75 11.61 13.50 -7.13
CA ARG A 75 12.89 12.99 -7.63
C ARG A 75 13.30 11.70 -6.95
N GLU A 76 13.31 11.67 -5.61
CA GLU A 76 13.72 10.47 -4.86
C GLU A 76 12.73 9.31 -5.08
N PHE A 77 11.43 9.62 -5.15
CA PHE A 77 10.38 8.66 -5.47
C PHE A 77 10.58 8.10 -6.87
N ALA A 78 10.73 8.95 -7.89
CA ALA A 78 10.94 8.51 -9.27
C ALA A 78 12.24 7.71 -9.41
N GLN A 79 13.32 8.10 -8.73
CA GLN A 79 14.57 7.36 -8.76
C GLN A 79 14.43 5.97 -8.14
N LYS A 80 13.77 5.86 -6.99
CA LYS A 80 13.57 4.56 -6.32
C LYS A 80 12.64 3.67 -7.12
N PHE A 81 11.51 4.17 -7.60
CA PHE A 81 10.54 3.38 -8.37
C PHE A 81 10.96 3.06 -9.81
N ARG A 82 12.07 3.63 -10.29
CA ARG A 82 12.76 3.16 -11.50
C ARG A 82 13.60 1.91 -11.28
N SER A 83 13.93 1.54 -10.04
CA SER A 83 14.66 0.31 -9.79
C SER A 83 13.77 -0.92 -9.96
N GLU A 84 14.32 -1.97 -10.58
CA GLU A 84 13.61 -3.23 -10.78
C GLU A 84 13.17 -3.85 -9.45
N ASP A 85 13.98 -3.71 -8.40
CA ASP A 85 13.67 -4.21 -7.05
C ASP A 85 12.43 -3.54 -6.45
N ALA A 86 12.33 -2.20 -6.55
CA ALA A 86 11.19 -1.47 -6.00
C ALA A 86 9.90 -1.79 -6.78
N GLN A 87 10.01 -1.95 -8.10
CA GLN A 87 8.89 -2.37 -8.95
C GLN A 87 8.44 -3.80 -8.63
N ALA A 88 9.37 -4.73 -8.39
CA ALA A 88 9.05 -6.10 -8.02
C ALA A 88 8.34 -6.16 -6.66
N ILE A 89 8.84 -5.42 -5.66
CA ILE A 89 8.22 -5.34 -4.32
C ILE A 89 6.83 -4.72 -4.41
N HIS A 90 6.68 -3.60 -5.12
CA HIS A 90 5.39 -2.93 -5.32
C HIS A 90 4.40 -3.82 -6.05
N GLY A 91 4.83 -4.48 -7.13
CA GLY A 91 3.99 -5.40 -7.91
C GLY A 91 3.56 -6.62 -7.10
N LYS A 92 4.45 -7.18 -6.28
CA LYS A 92 4.13 -8.29 -5.36
C LYS A 92 3.08 -7.85 -4.33
N PHE A 93 3.25 -6.69 -3.72
CA PHE A 93 2.29 -6.12 -2.77
C PHE A 93 0.91 -5.93 -3.41
N LEU A 94 0.83 -5.26 -4.57
CA LEU A 94 -0.44 -5.05 -5.27
C LEU A 94 -1.11 -6.35 -5.66
N LYS A 95 -0.35 -7.31 -6.21
CA LYS A 95 -0.87 -8.61 -6.62
C LYS A 95 -1.48 -9.37 -5.44
N LEU A 96 -0.76 -9.44 -4.32
CA LEU A 96 -1.25 -10.13 -3.12
C LEU A 96 -2.45 -9.39 -2.51
N GLY A 97 -2.42 -8.06 -2.47
CA GLY A 97 -3.53 -7.26 -1.97
C GLY A 97 -4.82 -7.42 -2.79
N MET A 98 -4.71 -7.39 -4.12
CA MET A 98 -5.85 -7.64 -5.02
C MET A 98 -6.38 -9.06 -4.90
N SER A 99 -5.50 -10.06 -4.79
CA SER A 99 -5.90 -11.46 -4.63
C SER A 99 -6.65 -11.66 -3.31
N TYR A 100 -6.12 -11.11 -2.21
CA TYR A 100 -6.78 -11.14 -0.91
C TYR A 100 -8.14 -10.43 -0.93
N TRP A 101 -8.24 -9.27 -1.57
CA TRP A 101 -9.51 -8.54 -1.68
C TRP A 101 -10.57 -9.34 -2.44
N LEU A 102 -10.18 -9.99 -3.55
CA LEU A 102 -11.08 -10.85 -4.31
C LEU A 102 -11.53 -12.08 -3.50
N GLU A 103 -10.61 -12.71 -2.76
CA GLU A 103 -10.94 -13.82 -1.86
C GLU A 103 -11.93 -13.40 -0.77
N GLN A 104 -11.72 -12.23 -0.15
CA GLN A 104 -12.64 -11.67 0.84
C GLN A 104 -14.03 -11.39 0.23
N GLN A 105 -14.09 -10.84 -0.98
CA GLN A 105 -15.38 -10.64 -1.66
C GLN A 105 -16.11 -11.96 -1.89
N GLN A 106 -15.43 -12.99 -2.38
CA GLN A 106 -16.05 -14.30 -2.63
C GLN A 106 -16.54 -14.97 -1.35
N LEU A 107 -15.80 -14.85 -0.24
CA LEU A 107 -16.23 -15.33 1.07
C LEU A 107 -17.48 -14.59 1.54
N LEU A 108 -17.50 -13.26 1.44
CA LEU A 108 -18.67 -12.45 1.79
C LEU A 108 -19.89 -12.80 0.92
N GLU A 109 -19.71 -13.02 -0.38
CA GLU A 109 -20.79 -13.46 -1.26
C GLU A 109 -21.29 -14.88 -0.94
N GLY A 110 -20.40 -15.79 -0.56
CA GLY A 110 -20.74 -17.15 -0.14
C GLY A 110 -21.52 -17.18 1.17
N VAL A 111 -21.12 -16.35 2.14
CA VAL A 111 -21.85 -16.13 3.39
C VAL A 111 -23.21 -15.45 3.11
N ARG A 112 -23.24 -14.47 2.21
CA ARG A 112 -24.47 -13.77 1.75
C ARG A 112 -25.49 -14.73 1.15
N LYS A 113 -25.07 -15.59 0.20
CA LYS A 113 -25.96 -16.59 -0.43
C LYS A 113 -26.56 -17.57 0.58
N LYS A 114 -25.89 -17.80 1.71
CA LYS A 114 -26.39 -18.65 2.79
C LYS A 114 -27.31 -17.91 3.78
N LEU A 115 -27.27 -16.58 3.83
CA LEU A 115 -27.98 -15.75 4.82
C LEU A 115 -29.09 -14.86 4.23
N GLU A 116 -29.31 -14.85 2.91
CA GLU A 116 -30.34 -14.04 2.21
C GLU A 116 -30.33 -12.52 2.52
N VAL A 117 -29.25 -11.96 3.08
CA VAL A 117 -29.18 -10.52 3.40
C VAL A 117 -28.53 -9.75 2.24
N PRO A 118 -29.17 -8.74 1.64
CA PRO A 118 -28.57 -7.93 0.59
C PRO A 118 -27.52 -6.96 1.15
N ILE A 119 -26.37 -6.83 0.48
CA ILE A 119 -25.34 -5.85 0.83
C ILE A 119 -25.73 -4.52 0.16
N CYS A 120 -26.00 -3.50 0.96
CA CYS A 120 -26.05 -2.10 0.51
C CYS A 120 -24.66 -1.67 0.05
N ASN A 121 -24.35 -1.90 -1.22
CA ASN A 121 -23.35 -1.18 -2.00
C ASN A 121 -23.77 -1.24 -3.48
N GLN A 122 -24.99 -0.80 -3.77
CA GLN A 122 -25.24 -0.11 -5.03
C GLN A 122 -24.84 1.34 -4.77
N VAL A 123 -23.66 1.74 -5.25
CA VAL A 123 -23.45 3.15 -5.55
C VAL A 123 -24.44 3.42 -6.68
N ASP A 124 -25.46 4.21 -6.36
CA ASP A 124 -26.52 4.59 -7.27
C ASP A 124 -25.93 5.50 -8.35
N GLU A 125 -25.52 4.93 -9.49
CA GLU A 125 -25.11 5.69 -10.67
C GLU A 125 -26.30 6.35 -11.40
N THR A 126 -27.52 6.36 -10.82
CA THR A 126 -28.67 7.07 -11.39
C THR A 126 -28.94 8.46 -10.81
N LYS A 127 -27.95 9.10 -10.19
CA LYS A 127 -27.98 10.54 -9.95
C LYS A 127 -26.73 11.24 -10.49
N LEU A 128 -26.73 11.43 -11.81
CA LEU A 128 -26.17 12.62 -12.45
C LEU A 128 -27.30 13.34 -13.21
#